data_AF-A0A345DR52-F1
#
_entry.id   AF-A0A345DR52-F1
#
_cell.length_a   1.000
_cell.length_b   1.000
_cell.length_c   1.000
_cell.angle_alpha   90.00
_cell.angle_beta   90.00
_cell.angle_gamma   90.00
#
_symmetry.space_group_name_H-M   'P 1'
#
loop_
_entity.id
_entity.type
_entity.pdbx_description
1 polymer ?
#
loop_
_entity_poly.entity_id
_entity_poly.type
_entity_poly.pdbx_seq_one_letter_code
_entity_poly.pdbx_strand_id
1 'polypeptide(L)'
;MYPDIAKKLENKEKHIKYNLKQIQDPNCSNIQYQIRKRELEFLQGEFISSFDIPSYFKEWMRIIKKPNFIIYLSKQQLKDYLFEIENYNLKFELIIYKKTNDAPSNNIYRKDKELCLYIYKNPISYSNVWNQDMQTIYQITNSNNQFIGNIKHPTVKDINLIKLQINKHSKVGDTVLDCFLGSGTTAIACEQLSRRWIGIEINEKYYKLAKQRLNNI
;
A
#
# COMPACT_ATOMS: atom_id res chain seq x y z
N MET A 1 1.80 17.60 20.34
CA MET A 1 2.15 18.95 19.84
C MET A 1 3.42 18.83 19.01
N TYR A 2 3.31 18.71 17.69
CA TYR A 2 4.43 18.91 16.75
C TYR A 2 3.86 19.70 15.57
N PRO A 3 3.91 21.04 15.63
CA PRO A 3 3.68 21.89 14.48
C PRO A 3 4.91 21.89 13.56
N ASP A 4 4.71 22.21 12.28
CA ASP A 4 5.72 22.64 11.30
C ASP A 4 6.48 21.59 10.46
N ILE A 5 5.78 20.83 9.59
CA ILE A 5 6.41 20.29 8.36
C ILE A 5 6.89 21.44 7.44
N ALA A 6 6.25 22.61 7.51
CA ALA A 6 6.71 23.77 6.76
C ALA A 6 8.18 24.10 7.07
N LYS A 7 8.63 23.88 8.31
CA LYS A 7 10.06 23.96 8.70
C LYS A 7 10.93 22.77 8.27
N LYS A 8 10.35 21.60 7.94
CA LYS A 8 11.12 20.42 7.50
C LYS A 8 11.66 20.56 6.08
N LEU A 9 11.02 21.36 5.22
CA LEU A 9 11.53 21.66 3.88
C LEU A 9 12.70 22.65 3.90
N GLU A 10 12.80 23.50 4.92
CA GLU A 10 13.93 24.46 5.09
C GLU A 10 15.24 23.79 5.53
N ASN A 11 15.26 22.48 5.83
CA ASN A 11 16.43 21.81 6.39
C ASN A 11 16.60 20.36 5.88
N LYS A 12 16.37 20.15 4.57
CA LYS A 12 16.54 18.86 3.88
C LYS A 12 17.88 18.18 4.20
N GLU A 13 18.98 18.94 4.17
CA GLU A 13 20.33 18.43 4.50
C GLU A 13 20.50 17.99 5.96
N LYS A 14 19.83 18.67 6.90
CA LYS A 14 19.91 18.36 8.32
C LYS A 14 19.18 17.06 8.64
N HIS A 15 18.04 16.80 8.00
CA HIS A 15 17.33 15.53 8.11
C HIS A 15 18.09 14.37 7.45
N ILE A 16 18.72 14.61 6.29
CA ILE A 16 19.59 13.63 5.64
C ILE A 16 20.75 13.24 6.58
N LYS A 17 21.46 14.23 7.16
CA LYS A 17 22.55 13.97 8.11
C LYS A 17 22.07 13.23 9.37
N TYR A 18 20.91 13.56 9.90
CA TYR A 18 20.33 12.88 11.06
C TYR A 18 20.02 11.40 10.77
N ASN A 19 19.32 11.12 9.67
CA ASN A 19 18.97 9.76 9.31
C ASN A 19 20.21 8.91 8.94
N LEU A 20 21.21 9.49 8.28
CA LEU A 20 22.50 8.81 8.04
C LEU A 20 23.20 8.40 9.34
N LYS A 21 23.20 9.29 10.35
CA LYS A 21 23.80 8.99 11.67
C LYS A 21 23.05 7.87 12.41
N GLN A 22 21.72 7.84 12.30
CA GLN A 22 20.87 6.83 12.95
C GLN A 22 20.93 5.45 12.28
N ILE A 23 21.23 5.41 10.98
CA ILE A 23 21.43 4.17 10.22
C ILE A 23 22.78 3.51 10.55
N GLN A 24 23.77 4.32 10.94
CA GLN A 24 25.09 3.84 11.38
C GLN A 24 25.12 3.40 12.86
N ASP A 25 24.01 3.52 13.59
CA ASP A 25 23.91 3.06 14.97
C ASP A 25 23.91 1.52 15.02
N PRO A 26 24.89 0.87 15.68
CA PRO A 26 24.97 -0.58 15.79
C PRO A 26 23.79 -1.21 16.56
N ASN A 27 23.01 -0.43 17.31
CA ASN A 27 21.80 -0.88 18.02
C ASN A 27 20.51 -0.66 17.22
N CYS A 28 20.60 -0.14 15.99
CA CYS A 28 19.44 0.09 15.12
C CYS A 28 18.83 -1.25 14.69
N SER A 29 17.57 -1.50 15.04
CA SER A 29 16.87 -2.70 14.57
C SER A 29 16.70 -2.69 13.05
N ASN A 30 16.58 -3.87 12.43
CA ASN A 30 16.46 -3.98 10.98
C ASN A 30 15.26 -3.16 10.45
N ILE A 31 14.13 -3.15 11.14
CA ILE A 31 12.97 -2.35 10.72
C ILE A 31 13.23 -0.84 10.79
N GLN A 32 13.91 -0.37 11.84
CA GLN A 32 14.28 1.04 11.98
C GLN A 32 15.26 1.46 10.89
N TYR A 33 16.21 0.59 10.55
CA TYR A 33 17.13 0.78 9.44
C TYR A 33 16.36 0.94 8.13
N GLN A 34 15.43 0.03 7.82
CA GLN A 34 14.65 0.07 6.58
C GLN A 34 13.75 1.30 6.48
N ILE A 35 13.08 1.68 7.57
CA ILE A 35 12.27 2.90 7.63
C ILE A 35 13.12 4.14 7.33
N ARG A 36 14.27 4.26 8.00
CA ARG A 36 15.18 5.42 7.84
C ARG A 36 15.82 5.48 6.46
N LYS A 37 16.20 4.32 5.91
CA LYS A 37 16.71 4.21 4.54
C LYS A 37 15.66 4.70 3.53
N ARG A 38 14.41 4.27 3.70
CA ARG A 38 13.29 4.70 2.85
C ARG A 38 12.99 6.21 2.99
N GLU A 39 13.10 6.77 4.20
CA GLU A 39 13.00 8.22 4.40
C GLU A 39 14.13 8.98 3.67
N LEU A 40 15.36 8.46 3.68
CA LEU A 40 16.49 9.06 2.96
C LEU A 40 16.28 9.01 1.44
N GLU A 41 15.92 7.84 0.89
CA GLU A 41 15.60 7.66 -0.54
C GLU A 41 14.49 8.64 -0.97
N PHE A 42 13.45 8.76 -0.15
CA PHE A 42 12.36 9.72 -0.37
C PHE A 42 12.83 11.18 -0.36
N LEU A 43 13.64 11.57 0.63
CA LEU A 43 14.20 12.92 0.72
C LEU A 43 15.13 13.21 -0.48
N GLN A 44 15.89 12.23 -0.94
CA GLN A 44 16.81 12.37 -2.07
C GLN A 44 16.10 12.40 -3.43
N GLY A 45 14.79 12.13 -3.48
CA GLY A 45 14.02 12.11 -4.73
C GLY A 45 14.23 10.83 -5.54
N GLU A 46 14.94 9.85 -4.96
CA GLU A 46 15.12 8.51 -5.51
C GLU A 46 13.95 7.64 -5.06
N PHE A 47 12.89 7.60 -5.84
CA PHE A 47 11.90 6.53 -5.68
C PHE A 47 12.48 5.27 -6.34
N ILE A 48 12.68 4.23 -5.53
CA ILE A 48 12.94 2.82 -5.90
C ILE A 48 14.43 2.42 -5.80
N SER A 49 14.79 1.73 -4.72
CA SER A 49 15.63 0.52 -4.84
C SER A 49 15.52 -0.49 -3.69
N SER A 50 14.92 -0.21 -2.52
CA SER A 50 14.83 -1.26 -1.49
C SER A 50 13.61 -1.17 -0.56
N PHE A 51 12.44 -1.61 -1.05
CA PHE A 51 11.44 -2.11 -0.10
C PHE A 51 11.89 -3.51 0.34
N ASP A 52 12.36 -3.63 1.58
CA ASP A 52 12.81 -4.89 2.16
C ASP A 52 11.62 -5.83 2.45
N ILE A 53 11.12 -6.44 1.38
CA ILE A 53 9.97 -7.34 1.42
C ILE A 53 10.12 -8.40 2.52
N PRO A 54 11.26 -9.11 2.67
CA PRO A 54 11.45 -10.08 3.75
C PRO A 54 11.19 -9.51 5.15
N SER A 55 11.78 -8.36 5.50
CA SER A 55 11.59 -7.77 6.84
C SER A 55 10.16 -7.34 7.10
N TYR A 56 9.51 -6.70 6.12
CA TYR A 56 8.11 -6.29 6.27
C TYR A 56 7.18 -7.51 6.34
N PHE A 57 7.41 -8.52 5.50
CA PHE A 57 6.59 -9.72 5.47
C PHE A 57 6.67 -10.48 6.80
N LYS A 58 7.87 -10.58 7.39
CA LYS A 58 8.07 -11.15 8.73
C LYS A 58 7.23 -10.43 9.79
N GLU A 59 7.22 -9.10 9.79
CA GLU A 59 6.41 -8.33 10.75
C GLU A 59 4.90 -8.47 10.50
N TRP A 60 4.49 -8.53 9.23
CA TRP A 60 3.08 -8.78 8.89
C TRP A 60 2.62 -10.15 9.36
N MET A 61 3.45 -11.18 9.16
CA MET A 61 3.20 -12.53 9.66
C MET A 61 3.14 -12.60 11.18
N ARG A 62 3.91 -11.74 11.89
CA ARG A 62 3.88 -11.65 13.36
C ARG A 62 2.55 -11.09 13.90
N ILE A 63 1.93 -10.14 13.20
CA ILE A 63 0.75 -9.42 13.69
C ILE A 63 -0.58 -9.92 13.11
N ILE A 64 -0.57 -10.55 11.94
CA ILE A 64 -1.79 -11.00 11.28
C ILE A 64 -2.32 -12.27 11.96
N LYS A 65 -3.62 -12.30 12.27
CA LYS A 65 -4.26 -13.49 12.88
C LYS A 65 -4.29 -14.68 11.93
N LYS A 66 -4.48 -14.38 10.64
CA LYS A 66 -4.55 -15.36 9.56
C LYS A 66 -4.04 -14.73 8.26
N PRO A 67 -3.05 -15.31 7.58
CA PRO A 67 -2.52 -14.79 6.33
C PRO A 67 -3.63 -14.57 5.29
N ASN A 68 -3.81 -13.31 4.91
CA ASN A 68 -4.82 -12.83 3.97
C ASN A 68 -4.41 -11.41 3.52
N PHE A 69 -3.69 -11.31 2.42
CA PHE A 69 -3.03 -10.09 1.99
C PHE A 69 -3.47 -9.70 0.57
N ILE A 70 -3.73 -8.42 0.37
CA ILE A 70 -3.96 -7.82 -0.94
C ILE A 70 -2.86 -6.80 -1.18
N ILE A 71 -1.95 -7.09 -2.11
CA ILE A 71 -0.72 -6.32 -2.30
C ILE A 71 -0.70 -5.79 -3.73
N TYR A 72 -0.75 -4.48 -3.91
CA TYR A 72 -0.46 -3.85 -5.20
C TYR A 72 1.05 -3.73 -5.38
N LEU A 73 1.56 -4.19 -6.52
CA LEU A 73 3.00 -4.29 -6.76
C LEU A 73 3.39 -4.03 -8.21
N SER A 74 4.67 -3.74 -8.41
CA SER A 74 5.30 -3.77 -9.73
C SER A 74 5.76 -5.18 -10.10
N LYS A 75 6.08 -5.41 -11.38
CA LYS A 75 6.64 -6.68 -11.85
C LYS A 75 7.98 -7.05 -11.19
N GLN A 76 8.77 -6.04 -10.81
CA GLN A 76 10.08 -6.24 -10.19
C GLN A 76 9.96 -6.81 -8.77
N GLN A 77 8.98 -6.35 -8.00
CA GLN A 77 8.74 -6.78 -6.62
C GLN A 77 8.14 -8.19 -6.52
N LEU A 78 7.59 -8.73 -7.61
CA LEU A 78 6.92 -10.02 -7.61
C LEU A 78 7.85 -11.15 -7.14
N LYS A 79 9.11 -11.12 -7.56
CA LYS A 79 10.10 -12.16 -7.21
C LYS A 79 10.27 -12.30 -5.69
N ASP A 80 10.42 -11.19 -4.99
CA ASP A 80 10.69 -11.20 -3.55
C ASP A 80 9.46 -11.68 -2.78
N TYR A 81 8.25 -11.31 -3.21
CA TYR A 81 7.03 -11.84 -2.62
C TYR A 81 6.87 -13.35 -2.84
N LEU A 82 7.22 -13.87 -4.03
CA LEU A 82 7.14 -15.31 -4.31
C LEU A 82 8.04 -16.12 -3.38
N PHE A 83 9.24 -15.62 -3.07
CA PHE A 83 10.14 -16.25 -2.11
C PHE A 83 9.52 -16.33 -0.70
N GLU A 84 8.93 -15.24 -0.22
CA GLU A 84 8.25 -15.24 1.09
C GLU A 84 7.01 -16.14 1.11
N ILE A 85 6.24 -16.18 0.02
CA ILE A 85 5.09 -17.09 -0.12
C ILE A 85 5.52 -18.54 0.06
N GLU A 86 6.63 -18.94 -0.55
CA GLU A 86 7.20 -20.28 -0.40
C GLU A 86 7.68 -20.53 1.04
N ASN A 87 8.45 -19.61 1.61
CA ASN A 87 8.99 -19.72 2.98
C ASN A 87 7.90 -19.94 4.04
N TYR A 88 6.77 -19.25 3.92
CA TYR A 88 5.65 -19.38 4.87
C TYR A 88 4.60 -20.43 4.43
N ASN A 89 4.85 -21.18 3.35
CA ASN A 89 3.95 -22.17 2.75
C ASN A 89 2.54 -21.58 2.54
N LEU A 90 2.48 -20.44 1.87
CA LEU A 90 1.25 -19.72 1.54
C LEU A 90 0.80 -20.04 0.12
N LYS A 91 -0.43 -19.66 -0.19
CA LYS A 91 -0.99 -19.72 -1.54
C LYS A 91 -1.14 -18.30 -2.07
N PHE A 92 -1.17 -18.16 -3.40
CA PHE A 92 -1.36 -16.87 -4.01
C PHE A 92 -2.15 -16.94 -5.30
N GLU A 93 -2.78 -15.82 -5.65
CA GLU A 93 -3.40 -15.57 -6.94
C GLU A 93 -2.92 -14.24 -7.49
N LEU A 94 -2.78 -14.16 -8.81
CA LEU A 94 -2.40 -12.94 -9.50
C LEU A 94 -3.63 -12.26 -10.08
N ILE A 95 -3.98 -11.09 -9.56
CA ILE A 95 -5.11 -10.29 -10.01
C ILE A 95 -4.60 -9.16 -10.92
N ILE A 96 -5.21 -9.04 -12.09
CA ILE A 96 -4.87 -8.06 -13.12
C ILE A 96 -6.02 -7.07 -13.26
N TYR A 97 -5.71 -5.79 -13.05
CA TYR A 97 -6.63 -4.70 -13.37
C TYR A 97 -6.26 -4.11 -14.72
N LYS A 98 -7.05 -4.40 -15.75
CA LYS A 98 -6.90 -3.84 -17.09
C LYS A 98 -7.59 -2.47 -17.14
N LYS A 99 -6.81 -1.45 -17.45
CA LYS A 99 -7.28 -0.09 -17.65
C LYS A 99 -8.01 0.01 -19.00
N THR A 100 -9.17 0.67 -19.01
CA THR A 100 -10.02 0.75 -20.21
C THR A 100 -9.67 1.91 -21.14
N ASN A 101 -8.98 2.95 -20.64
CA ASN A 101 -8.78 4.23 -21.34
C ASN A 101 -7.29 4.63 -21.47
N ASP A 102 -6.35 3.71 -21.57
CA ASP A 102 -4.95 4.11 -21.74
C ASP A 102 -4.69 4.72 -23.11
N ALA A 103 -3.66 5.56 -23.24
CA ALA A 103 -3.18 6.00 -24.55
C ALA A 103 -2.46 4.84 -25.27
N PRO A 104 -2.50 4.79 -26.62
CA PRO A 104 -1.63 3.90 -27.38
C PRO A 104 -0.16 4.26 -27.15
N SER A 105 0.73 3.26 -27.23
CA SER A 105 2.18 3.47 -27.13
C SER A 105 2.86 2.95 -28.39
N ASN A 106 3.83 3.72 -28.89
CA ASN A 106 4.70 3.31 -30.00
C ASN A 106 5.97 2.68 -29.44
N ASN A 107 6.43 1.57 -30.04
CA ASN A 107 7.69 0.87 -29.74
C ASN A 107 7.87 0.30 -28.31
N ILE A 108 6.86 0.39 -27.44
CA ILE A 108 6.85 -0.23 -26.11
C ILE A 108 5.47 -0.82 -25.81
N TYR A 109 5.43 -1.87 -24.97
CA TYR A 109 4.16 -2.40 -24.45
C TYR A 109 3.44 -1.36 -23.58
N ARG A 110 2.12 -1.26 -23.76
CA ARG A 110 1.28 -0.35 -22.98
C ARG A 110 1.32 -0.72 -21.50
N LYS A 111 1.31 0.30 -20.64
CA LYS A 111 1.17 0.16 -19.19
C LYS A 111 -0.31 0.15 -18.79
N ASP A 112 -1.07 -0.69 -19.48
CA ASP A 112 -2.53 -0.80 -19.41
C ASP A 112 -3.02 -1.72 -18.28
N LYS A 113 -2.10 -2.19 -17.44
CA LYS A 113 -2.38 -3.16 -16.39
C LYS A 113 -1.77 -2.74 -15.07
N GLU A 114 -2.54 -2.89 -14.01
CA GLU A 114 -2.02 -2.90 -12.63
C GLU A 114 -2.04 -4.30 -12.08
N LEU A 115 -0.96 -4.66 -11.38
CA LEU A 115 -0.80 -5.96 -10.78
C LEU A 115 -1.20 -5.92 -9.30
N CYS A 116 -1.93 -6.93 -8.88
CA CYS A 116 -2.26 -7.17 -7.48
C CYS A 116 -2.01 -8.64 -7.15
N LEU A 117 -1.32 -8.86 -6.05
CA LEU A 117 -1.00 -10.17 -5.54
C LEU A 117 -1.91 -10.45 -4.33
N TYR A 118 -2.75 -11.46 -4.46
CA TYR A 118 -3.54 -11.98 -3.35
C TYR A 118 -2.78 -13.13 -2.71
N ILE A 119 -2.46 -13.06 -1.42
CA ILE A 119 -1.71 -14.08 -0.68
C ILE A 119 -2.54 -14.57 0.50
N TYR A 120 -2.65 -15.87 0.71
CA TYR A 120 -3.52 -16.43 1.74
C TYR A 120 -3.08 -17.79 2.29
N LYS A 121 -3.64 -18.17 3.44
CA LYS A 121 -3.58 -19.53 3.99
C LYS A 121 -4.97 -20.18 3.96
N ASN A 122 -5.04 -21.45 3.55
CA ASN A 122 -6.28 -22.22 3.59
C ASN A 122 -6.78 -22.49 5.02
N PRO A 123 -8.11 -22.61 5.22
CA PRO A 123 -9.16 -22.31 4.24
C PRO A 123 -9.27 -20.79 4.00
N ILE A 124 -9.70 -20.34 2.83
CA ILE A 124 -9.88 -18.90 2.57
C ILE A 124 -10.94 -18.32 3.51
N SER A 125 -10.67 -17.15 4.10
CA SER A 125 -11.70 -16.36 4.79
C SER A 125 -12.52 -15.59 3.76
N TYR A 126 -13.56 -16.21 3.20
CA TYR A 126 -14.49 -15.52 2.32
C TYR A 126 -15.43 -14.60 3.11
N SER A 127 -15.89 -13.53 2.48
CA SER A 127 -17.08 -12.82 2.94
C SER A 127 -18.32 -13.71 2.74
N ASN A 128 -19.38 -13.46 3.52
CA ASN A 128 -20.66 -14.15 3.36
C ASN A 128 -21.44 -13.68 2.11
N VAL A 129 -20.79 -13.01 1.16
CA VAL A 129 -21.43 -12.54 -0.07
C VAL A 129 -21.44 -13.70 -1.06
N TRP A 130 -22.53 -14.46 -1.03
CA TRP A 130 -22.84 -15.49 -2.01
C TRP A 130 -22.72 -14.89 -3.43
N ASN A 131 -22.08 -15.62 -4.36
CA ASN A 131 -22.00 -15.30 -5.79
C ASN A 131 -21.11 -14.12 -6.24
N GLN A 132 -20.01 -13.80 -5.55
CA GLN A 132 -18.98 -13.00 -6.19
C GLN A 132 -18.05 -13.90 -7.02
N ASP A 133 -18.20 -13.86 -8.34
CA ASP A 133 -17.28 -14.50 -9.27
C ASP A 133 -15.84 -14.07 -8.96
N MET A 134 -14.98 -15.03 -8.66
CA MET A 134 -13.58 -14.83 -8.24
C MET A 134 -12.67 -14.75 -9.46
N GLN A 135 -13.03 -13.88 -10.41
CA GLN A 135 -12.20 -13.61 -11.58
C GLN A 135 -10.84 -13.05 -11.14
N THR A 136 -9.82 -13.31 -11.93
CA THR A 136 -8.47 -12.75 -11.73
C THR A 136 -8.20 -11.57 -12.65
N ILE A 137 -9.12 -11.23 -13.56
CA ILE A 137 -8.97 -10.10 -14.48
C ILE A 137 -10.18 -9.19 -14.33
N TYR A 138 -9.96 -7.93 -14.02
CA TYR A 138 -11.01 -6.92 -13.91
C TYR A 138 -10.70 -5.74 -14.83
N GLN A 139 -11.75 -5.17 -15.42
CA GLN A 139 -11.63 -3.90 -16.13
C GLN A 139 -11.84 -2.75 -15.16
N ILE A 140 -10.95 -1.77 -15.19
CA ILE A 140 -11.04 -0.54 -14.40
C ILE A 140 -10.94 0.68 -15.31
N THR A 141 -11.70 1.72 -15.02
CA THR A 141 -11.48 3.04 -15.62
C THR A 141 -10.30 3.70 -14.93
N ASN A 142 -9.34 4.25 -15.69
CA ASN A 142 -8.34 5.14 -15.10
C ASN A 142 -9.08 6.34 -14.51
N SER A 143 -9.18 6.41 -13.18
CA SER A 143 -9.54 7.66 -12.51
C SER A 143 -8.36 8.61 -12.71
N ASN A 144 -8.41 9.43 -13.76
CA ASN A 144 -7.38 10.45 -14.05
C ASN A 144 -7.26 11.52 -12.95
N ASN A 145 -8.11 11.46 -11.91
CA ASN A 145 -7.97 12.27 -10.70
C ASN A 145 -6.80 11.76 -9.84
N GLN A 146 -5.59 12.15 -10.23
CA GLN A 146 -4.43 12.23 -9.33
C GLN A 146 -4.61 13.31 -8.26
N PHE A 147 -5.72 14.04 -8.29
CA PHE A 147 -6.02 15.12 -7.36
C PHE A 147 -7.13 14.70 -6.41
N ILE A 148 -6.91 14.93 -5.12
CA ILE A 148 -7.94 14.89 -4.09
C ILE A 148 -8.09 16.32 -3.59
N GLY A 149 -9.17 16.99 -4.00
CA GLY A 149 -9.27 18.45 -3.90
C GLY A 149 -8.12 19.11 -4.68
N ASN A 150 -7.36 19.97 -4.01
CA ASN A 150 -6.22 20.67 -4.62
C ASN A 150 -4.88 19.92 -4.47
N ILE A 151 -4.86 18.72 -3.86
CA ILE A 151 -3.62 18.00 -3.56
C ILE A 151 -3.39 16.91 -4.60
N LYS A 152 -2.28 17.04 -5.35
CA LYS A 152 -1.77 15.96 -6.21
C LYS A 152 -1.22 14.82 -5.35
N HIS A 153 -1.78 13.63 -5.51
CA HIS A 153 -1.26 12.37 -5.00
C HIS A 153 -1.00 11.44 -6.20
N PRO A 154 0.25 11.01 -6.42
CA PRO A 154 0.65 10.36 -7.67
C PRO A 154 -0.03 8.99 -7.90
N THR A 155 -0.52 8.35 -6.85
CA THR A 155 -1.00 6.96 -6.87
C THR A 155 -2.33 6.76 -6.11
N VAL A 156 -3.32 7.62 -6.32
CA VAL A 156 -4.65 7.40 -5.72
C VAL A 156 -5.30 6.18 -6.39
N LYS A 157 -5.65 5.17 -5.60
CA LYS A 157 -6.45 4.02 -6.08
C LYS A 157 -7.93 4.39 -6.11
N ASP A 158 -8.64 3.83 -7.10
CA ASP A 158 -10.09 3.93 -7.18
C ASP A 158 -10.74 3.32 -5.92
N ILE A 159 -11.60 4.09 -5.27
CA ILE A 159 -12.31 3.66 -4.05
C ILE A 159 -13.18 2.43 -4.31
N ASN A 160 -13.81 2.32 -5.48
CA ASN A 160 -14.66 1.19 -5.83
C ASN A 160 -13.84 -0.09 -5.96
N LEU A 161 -12.62 0.03 -6.48
CA LEU A 161 -11.70 -1.08 -6.56
C LEU A 161 -11.29 -1.56 -5.15
N ILE A 162 -10.95 -0.63 -4.25
CA ILE A 162 -10.58 -1.00 -2.88
C ILE A 162 -11.78 -1.62 -2.13
N LYS A 163 -13.00 -1.08 -2.30
CA LYS A 163 -14.22 -1.67 -1.75
C LYS A 163 -14.46 -3.09 -2.26
N LEU A 164 -14.27 -3.33 -3.55
CA LEU A 164 -14.40 -4.65 -4.16
C LEU A 164 -13.48 -5.66 -3.46
N GLN A 165 -12.21 -5.28 -3.27
CA GLN A 165 -11.22 -6.13 -2.61
C GLN A 165 -11.57 -6.40 -1.14
N ILE A 166 -11.91 -5.36 -0.38
CA ILE A 166 -12.34 -5.52 1.02
C ILE A 166 -13.57 -6.42 1.12
N ASN A 167 -14.55 -6.27 0.23
CA ASN A 167 -15.74 -7.11 0.22
C ASN A 167 -15.45 -8.56 -0.15
N LYS A 168 -14.51 -8.85 -1.04
CA LYS A 168 -14.13 -10.23 -1.40
C LYS A 168 -13.38 -10.95 -0.30
N HIS A 169 -12.51 -10.22 0.41
CA HIS A 169 -11.49 -10.80 1.28
C HIS A 169 -11.68 -10.51 2.77
N SER A 170 -12.82 -9.93 3.19
CA SER A 170 -13.13 -9.68 4.60
C SER A 170 -14.63 -9.71 4.89
N LYS A 171 -15.00 -9.97 6.15
CA LYS A 171 -16.36 -9.89 6.66
C LYS A 171 -16.63 -8.55 7.35
N VAL A 172 -17.90 -8.20 7.51
CA VAL A 172 -18.31 -7.07 8.35
C VAL A 172 -17.74 -7.24 9.76
N GLY A 173 -17.18 -6.18 10.34
CA GLY A 173 -16.53 -6.20 11.65
C GLY A 173 -15.07 -6.69 11.67
N ASP A 174 -14.58 -7.29 10.58
CA ASP A 174 -13.15 -7.61 10.44
C ASP A 174 -12.30 -6.33 10.49
N THR A 175 -11.02 -6.50 10.82
CA THR A 175 -10.05 -5.40 10.86
C THR A 175 -9.12 -5.47 9.66
N VAL A 176 -9.08 -4.40 8.88
CA VAL A 176 -8.16 -4.24 7.73
C VAL A 176 -6.96 -3.40 8.17
N LEU A 177 -5.75 -3.90 7.94
CA LEU A 177 -4.51 -3.16 8.15
C LEU A 177 -4.00 -2.64 6.82
N ASP A 178 -3.76 -1.33 6.73
CA ASP A 178 -3.03 -0.71 5.63
C ASP A 178 -1.74 -0.06 6.16
N CYS A 179 -0.60 -0.67 5.86
CA CYS A 179 0.72 -0.18 6.28
C CYS A 179 1.19 1.05 5.48
N PHE A 180 0.53 1.38 4.37
CA PHE A 180 0.89 2.46 3.45
C PHE A 180 -0.36 3.23 3.04
N LEU A 181 -1.07 3.74 4.06
CA LEU A 181 -2.43 4.28 3.94
C LEU A 181 -2.56 5.40 2.89
N GLY A 182 -1.49 6.15 2.65
CA GLY A 182 -1.45 7.24 1.70
C GLY A 182 -2.52 8.28 2.02
N SER A 183 -3.34 8.60 1.02
CA SER A 183 -4.45 9.52 1.18
C SER A 183 -5.67 8.97 1.93
N GLY A 184 -5.64 7.74 2.47
CA GLY A 184 -6.72 7.21 3.31
C GLY A 184 -7.78 6.39 2.58
N THR A 185 -7.63 6.09 1.28
CA THR A 185 -8.68 5.39 0.50
C THR A 185 -9.12 4.06 1.13
N THR A 186 -8.19 3.27 1.70
CA THR A 186 -8.51 2.00 2.39
C THR A 186 -9.36 2.23 3.62
N ALA A 187 -9.04 3.22 4.45
CA ALA A 187 -9.80 3.56 5.64
C ALA A 187 -11.24 3.99 5.29
N ILE A 188 -11.38 4.87 4.31
CA ILE A 188 -12.70 5.33 3.81
C ILE A 188 -13.55 4.15 3.30
N ALA A 189 -12.94 3.23 2.54
CA ALA A 189 -13.62 2.04 2.07
C ALA A 189 -14.05 1.14 3.23
N CYS A 190 -13.24 1.02 4.29
CA CYS A 190 -13.58 0.27 5.48
C CYS A 190 -14.79 0.87 6.22
N GLU A 191 -14.80 2.19 6.44
CA GLU A 191 -15.93 2.89 7.07
C GLU A 191 -17.24 2.63 6.31
N GLN A 192 -17.21 2.79 4.99
CA GLN A 192 -18.39 2.60 4.13
C GLN A 192 -18.85 1.14 4.01
N LEU A 193 -18.00 0.19 4.41
CA LEU A 193 -18.28 -1.25 4.36
C LEU A 193 -18.45 -1.85 5.77
N SER A 194 -18.49 -1.04 6.82
CA SER A 194 -18.58 -1.53 8.21
C SER A 194 -17.44 -2.48 8.57
N ARG A 195 -16.22 -2.17 8.13
CA ARG A 195 -14.98 -2.82 8.56
C ARG A 195 -14.25 -1.90 9.54
N ARG A 196 -13.61 -2.49 10.55
CA ARG A 196 -12.62 -1.78 11.36
C ARG A 196 -11.34 -1.64 10.55
N TRP A 197 -10.51 -0.66 10.85
CA TRP A 197 -9.25 -0.49 10.16
C TRP A 197 -8.15 0.07 11.05
N ILE A 198 -6.91 -0.21 10.65
CA ILE A 198 -5.69 0.38 11.19
C ILE A 198 -4.89 0.88 9.99
N GLY A 199 -4.49 2.15 10.00
CA GLY A 199 -3.76 2.77 8.91
C GLY A 199 -2.48 3.43 9.38
N ILE A 200 -1.37 3.18 8.68
CA ILE A 200 -0.06 3.76 8.95
C ILE A 200 0.34 4.60 7.74
N GLU A 201 0.76 5.84 7.98
CA GLU A 201 1.30 6.72 6.94
C GLU A 201 2.48 7.51 7.50
N ILE A 202 3.62 7.41 6.84
CA ILE A 202 4.86 8.08 7.27
C ILE A 202 4.94 9.53 6.77
N ASN A 203 4.31 9.82 5.63
CA ASN A 203 4.28 11.14 5.04
C ASN A 203 3.20 11.99 5.69
N GLU A 204 3.63 12.98 6.47
CA GLU A 204 2.70 13.81 7.24
C GLU A 204 1.72 14.62 6.36
N LYS A 205 2.06 14.94 5.10
CA LYS A 205 1.12 15.58 4.15
C LYS A 205 -0.02 14.62 3.78
N TYR A 206 0.30 13.36 3.48
CA TYR A 206 -0.71 12.35 3.16
C TYR A 206 -1.51 11.95 4.39
N TYR A 207 -0.88 11.85 5.56
CA TYR A 207 -1.57 11.66 6.84
C TYR A 207 -2.61 12.77 7.10
N LYS A 208 -2.24 14.05 6.94
CA LYS A 208 -3.16 15.18 7.12
C LYS A 208 -4.33 15.12 6.14
N LEU A 209 -4.06 14.78 4.87
CA LEU A 209 -5.10 14.59 3.86
C LEU A 209 -6.03 13.42 4.22
N ALA A 210 -5.49 12.27 4.62
CA ALA A 210 -6.29 11.12 5.04
C ALA A 210 -7.20 11.49 6.23
N LYS A 211 -6.65 12.18 7.23
CA LYS A 211 -7.41 12.66 8.40
C LYS A 211 -8.54 13.62 8.01
N GLN A 212 -8.26 14.58 7.14
CA GLN A 212 -9.29 15.51 6.62
C GLN A 212 -10.42 14.77 5.91
N ARG A 213 -10.08 13.79 5.06
CA ARG A 213 -11.10 13.00 4.35
C ARG A 213 -11.94 12.18 5.32
N LEU A 214 -11.32 11.55 6.32
CA LEU A 214 -12.02 10.73 7.31
C LEU A 214 -12.96 11.54 8.20
N ASN A 215 -12.64 12.79 8.50
CA ASN A 215 -13.52 13.68 9.26
C ASN A 215 -14.79 14.10 8.50
N ASN A 216 -14.85 13.87 7.19
CA ASN A 216 -15.96 14.29 6.32
C ASN A 216 -16.85 13.10 5.91
N ILE A 217 -16.83 11.99 6.66
CA ILE A 217 -17.59 10.76 6.39
C ILE A 217 -18.68 10.60 7.44
#